data_AF-A0A9E3Q992-F1
#
_entry.id   AF-A0A9E3Q992-F1
#
_cell.length_a   1.000
_cell.length_b   1.000
_cell.length_c   1.000
_cell.angle_alpha   90.00
_cell.angle_beta   90.00
_cell.angle_gamma   90.00
#
_symmetry.space_group_name_H-M   'P 1'
#
loop_
_entity.id
_entity.type
_entity.pdbx_description
1 polymer ?
#
loop_
_entity_poly.entity_id
_entity_poly.type
_entity_poly.pdbx_seq_one_letter_code
_entity_poly.pdbx_strand_id
1 'polypeptide(L)'
;MHAPSTLLTPGPVRLGILGISILLVHAGPPGAAGYGVPTPHAVEVIAWEGPFGPAPYDDPLAALGPPATEFLDPFRPGTLRQVSLVEPPFHLGPDGTTKLITTIQEGGSLIVRFEQPVLDDPANAYGIDFLVFGNAFYGARGMVGDGADLGRVNLSGEAFFEPTHVSVSPGYSGRPGEDPDDWRSWAWYRYENGPYADTAFPTQAFRWDRQAVAWSGTLMDFAKPVNPALAPLFLAGAGTLPTVADAIDLYDGAGGGTGFDLAESGFAHIQYVRIEALPGYGGGEIDAFAATRPMALGDSLTVAPGNLGQGPATLRFKHPSDTMPVALTLRFTELDGVLRVATQPLEDAAPPTPPPGDVDVVAGALIELQPLAAAELPRHQAELHMAPASRYAGSGDDLQLLRWDQDHWQPEPFHYHPDTRMVAMSGAFTAGRYVLVRRSLLPPGSLFMGRDEEGAYLRFEAVAGQAYTLERTTAWSAWTEVAQMAPGDGTPVTWRDPDPPGGAAFYRVRQDGP
;
A
#
# COMPACT_ATOMS: atom_id res chain seq x y z
N MET A 1 2.13 -92.01 -35.10
CA MET A 1 2.08 -92.40 -36.53
C MET A 1 2.58 -91.20 -37.33
N HIS A 2 3.56 -91.38 -38.22
CA HIS A 2 4.18 -90.41 -39.16
C HIS A 2 4.34 -88.91 -38.80
N ALA A 3 5.60 -88.46 -38.79
CA ALA A 3 6.00 -87.18 -39.42
C ALA A 3 6.35 -87.44 -40.90
N PRO A 4 6.34 -86.41 -41.78
CA PRO A 4 7.52 -85.56 -42.05
C PRO A 4 7.20 -84.04 -41.94
N SER A 5 8.09 -83.05 -41.77
CA SER A 5 9.52 -82.83 -42.15
C SER A 5 9.75 -82.14 -43.50
N THR A 6 10.03 -80.81 -43.49
CA THR A 6 10.63 -80.06 -44.62
C THR A 6 11.44 -78.84 -44.16
N LEU A 7 12.39 -78.40 -45.00
CA LEU A 7 13.38 -77.32 -44.78
C LEU A 7 13.63 -76.57 -46.11
N LEU A 8 14.25 -75.38 -46.18
CA LEU A 8 14.89 -74.55 -45.14
C LEU A 8 14.09 -73.23 -44.94
N THR A 9 14.51 -71.94 -44.98
CA THR A 9 15.74 -71.15 -45.22
C THR A 9 15.70 -69.87 -44.33
N PRO A 10 16.80 -69.10 -44.16
CA PRO A 10 16.90 -68.15 -43.03
C PRO A 10 16.43 -66.71 -43.30
N GLY A 11 15.94 -66.05 -42.24
CA GLY A 11 15.80 -64.60 -42.09
C GLY A 11 16.61 -64.07 -40.90
N PRO A 12 16.85 -62.75 -40.79
CA PRO A 12 17.82 -62.19 -39.84
C PRO A 12 17.37 -62.26 -38.37
N VAL A 13 18.34 -62.52 -37.48
CA VAL A 13 18.14 -62.56 -36.02
C VAL A 13 17.81 -61.16 -35.49
N ARG A 14 16.56 -60.94 -35.09
CA ARG A 14 16.22 -59.84 -34.17
C ARG A 14 16.49 -60.31 -32.74
N LEU A 15 17.60 -59.85 -32.16
CA LEU A 15 17.87 -60.06 -30.75
C LEU A 15 16.92 -59.17 -29.94
N GLY A 16 15.86 -59.78 -29.39
CA GLY A 16 14.93 -59.11 -28.49
C GLY A 16 15.59 -58.86 -27.13
N ILE A 17 16.41 -57.80 -27.04
CA ILE A 17 17.02 -57.38 -25.77
C ILE A 17 15.88 -56.96 -24.84
N LEU A 18 15.74 -57.68 -23.72
CA LEU A 18 14.81 -57.34 -22.66
C LEU A 18 15.33 -56.10 -21.93
N GLY A 19 15.04 -54.92 -22.48
CA GLY A 19 15.46 -53.63 -21.96
C GLY A 19 14.79 -53.34 -20.62
N ILE A 20 15.43 -53.75 -19.52
CA ILE A 20 15.09 -53.29 -18.17
C ILE A 20 15.39 -51.80 -18.14
N SER A 21 14.35 -50.99 -18.33
CA SER A 21 14.41 -49.56 -18.14
C SER A 21 14.57 -49.28 -16.65
N ILE A 22 15.82 -49.21 -16.19
CA ILE A 22 16.15 -48.60 -14.91
C ILE A 22 15.77 -47.13 -15.04
N LEU A 23 14.55 -46.80 -14.62
CA LEU A 23 14.14 -45.42 -14.46
C LEU A 23 15.01 -44.85 -13.35
N LEU A 24 16.02 -44.06 -13.75
CA LEU A 24 16.78 -43.21 -12.84
C LEU A 24 15.84 -42.12 -12.34
N VAL A 25 15.01 -42.49 -11.35
CA VAL A 25 14.26 -41.57 -10.51
C VAL A 25 15.29 -40.68 -9.84
N HIS A 26 15.53 -39.52 -10.45
CA HIS A 26 16.14 -38.42 -9.75
C HIS A 26 15.15 -38.07 -8.64
N ALA A 27 15.53 -38.41 -7.41
CA ALA A 27 14.97 -37.75 -6.24
C ALA A 27 15.39 -36.28 -6.35
N GLY A 28 14.55 -35.49 -7.04
CA GLY A 28 14.62 -34.04 -6.90
C GLY A 28 14.49 -33.68 -5.43
N PRO A 29 15.01 -32.50 -5.01
CA PRO A 29 14.72 -32.01 -3.67
C PRO A 29 13.19 -32.05 -3.45
N PRO A 30 12.71 -32.38 -2.24
CA PRO A 30 11.28 -32.44 -1.96
C PRO A 30 10.66 -31.13 -2.44
N GLY A 31 9.72 -31.23 -3.39
CA GLY A 31 9.13 -30.07 -4.03
C GLY A 31 8.60 -29.16 -2.94
N ALA A 32 9.06 -27.91 -2.93
CA ALA A 32 8.58 -26.93 -1.98
C ALA A 32 7.05 -26.91 -2.10
N ALA A 33 6.36 -27.20 -0.99
CA ALA A 33 4.94 -26.89 -0.90
C ALA A 33 4.82 -25.42 -1.26
N GLY A 34 3.97 -25.09 -2.23
CA GLY A 34 3.78 -23.71 -2.64
C GLY A 34 3.24 -22.96 -1.43
N TYR A 35 4.08 -22.16 -0.78
CA TYR A 35 3.63 -21.16 0.17
C TYR A 35 2.68 -20.26 -0.62
N GLY A 36 1.39 -20.39 -0.34
CA GLY A 36 0.39 -19.48 -0.89
C GLY A 36 0.77 -18.05 -0.52
N VAL A 37 0.42 -17.09 -1.37
CA VAL A 37 0.40 -15.69 -0.92
C VAL A 37 -0.59 -15.65 0.23
N PRO A 38 -0.18 -15.25 1.46
CA PRO A 38 -1.08 -15.29 2.60
C PRO A 38 -2.31 -14.43 2.35
N THR A 39 -3.48 -14.92 2.77
CA THR A 39 -4.72 -14.17 2.57
C THR A 39 -4.79 -12.99 3.54
N PRO A 40 -5.26 -11.80 3.12
CA PRO A 40 -5.54 -10.71 4.05
C PRO A 40 -6.79 -11.00 4.91
N HIS A 41 -7.54 -12.06 4.62
CA HIS A 41 -8.83 -12.34 5.26
C HIS A 41 -8.75 -13.23 6.50
N ALA A 42 -9.81 -13.23 7.31
CA ALA A 42 -10.00 -14.21 8.36
C ALA A 42 -10.09 -15.64 7.78
N VAL A 43 -9.43 -16.61 8.42
CA VAL A 43 -9.30 -18.00 7.94
C VAL A 43 -9.89 -19.06 8.86
N GLU A 44 -10.20 -18.69 10.10
CA GLU A 44 -10.63 -19.63 11.13
C GLU A 44 -11.55 -18.95 12.15
N VAL A 45 -12.66 -19.60 12.50
CA VAL A 45 -13.45 -19.24 13.68
C VAL A 45 -12.90 -19.99 14.89
N ILE A 46 -12.54 -19.24 15.93
CA ILE A 46 -11.89 -19.75 17.15
C ILE A 46 -12.92 -20.08 18.23
N ALA A 47 -13.95 -19.24 18.35
CA ALA A 47 -15.06 -19.44 19.27
C ALA A 47 -16.27 -18.64 18.80
N TRP A 48 -17.46 -19.10 19.19
CA TRP A 48 -18.71 -18.40 18.94
C TRP A 48 -19.72 -18.75 20.02
N GLU A 49 -20.63 -17.83 20.33
CA GLU A 49 -21.70 -17.99 21.30
C GLU A 49 -22.96 -17.30 20.76
N GLY A 50 -24.11 -17.96 20.84
CA GLY A 50 -25.38 -17.43 20.33
C GLY A 50 -26.07 -16.47 21.30
N PRO A 51 -27.20 -15.85 20.92
CA PRO A 51 -27.98 -16.15 19.73
C PRO A 51 -27.40 -15.62 18.40
N PHE A 52 -27.77 -16.29 17.31
CA PHE A 52 -27.58 -15.82 15.94
C PHE A 52 -28.94 -15.57 15.27
N GLY A 53 -28.93 -15.06 14.05
CA GLY A 53 -30.11 -14.97 13.20
C GLY A 53 -30.76 -16.33 12.92
N PRO A 54 -32.00 -16.36 12.42
CA PRO A 54 -32.63 -17.58 11.96
C PRO A 54 -31.92 -18.11 10.70
N ALA A 55 -31.84 -19.43 10.55
CA ALA A 55 -31.37 -20.06 9.31
C ALA A 55 -32.09 -19.44 8.10
N PRO A 56 -31.37 -19.01 7.04
CA PRO A 56 -29.96 -19.31 6.74
C PRO A 56 -28.88 -18.41 7.36
N TYR A 57 -29.21 -17.41 8.18
CA TYR A 57 -28.28 -16.40 8.75
C TYR A 57 -27.60 -16.88 10.07
N ASP A 58 -27.50 -18.20 10.26
CA ASP A 58 -27.24 -18.87 11.54
C ASP A 58 -25.83 -19.49 11.66
N ASP A 59 -24.92 -19.15 10.74
CA ASP A 59 -23.64 -19.87 10.56
C ASP A 59 -22.43 -19.00 10.84
N PRO A 60 -21.63 -19.27 11.89
CA PRO A 60 -20.45 -18.46 12.18
C PRO A 60 -19.36 -18.58 11.10
N LEU A 61 -19.39 -19.64 10.28
CA LEU A 61 -18.40 -19.86 9.22
C LEU A 61 -18.62 -19.01 7.98
N ALA A 62 -19.78 -18.35 7.84
CA ALA A 62 -20.07 -17.46 6.71
C ALA A 62 -19.12 -16.24 6.68
N ALA A 63 -18.66 -15.79 7.86
CA ALA A 63 -17.79 -14.62 8.02
C ALA A 63 -16.29 -14.88 7.74
N LEU A 64 -15.95 -15.93 6.98
CA LEU A 64 -14.57 -16.32 6.66
C LEU A 64 -14.25 -16.15 5.18
N GLY A 65 -13.01 -15.73 4.88
CA GLY A 65 -12.57 -15.46 3.52
C GLY A 65 -12.91 -14.05 3.04
N PRO A 66 -12.92 -13.83 1.71
CA PRO A 66 -13.15 -12.51 1.13
C PRO A 66 -14.63 -12.07 1.27
N PRO A 67 -14.91 -10.75 1.33
CA PRO A 67 -16.26 -10.19 1.27
C PRO A 67 -17.06 -10.72 0.08
N ALA A 68 -18.37 -10.87 0.25
CA ALA A 68 -19.24 -11.35 -0.81
C ALA A 68 -19.22 -10.42 -2.03
N THR A 69 -19.06 -11.02 -3.21
CA THR A 69 -19.05 -10.29 -4.49
C THR A 69 -20.40 -10.31 -5.20
N GLU A 70 -21.12 -11.42 -5.07
CA GLU A 70 -22.41 -11.68 -5.71
C GLU A 70 -23.32 -12.48 -4.78
N PHE A 71 -24.63 -12.25 -4.87
CA PHE A 71 -25.65 -12.98 -4.11
C PHE A 71 -26.81 -13.43 -5.00
N LEU A 72 -27.56 -14.44 -4.51
CA LEU A 72 -28.81 -14.89 -5.11
C LEU A 72 -29.97 -14.01 -4.61
N ASP A 73 -30.69 -13.33 -5.52
CA ASP A 73 -31.80 -12.43 -5.19
C ASP A 73 -32.95 -13.19 -4.49
N PRO A 74 -33.23 -12.94 -3.19
CA PRO A 74 -34.28 -13.65 -2.46
C PRO A 74 -35.69 -13.19 -2.88
N PHE A 75 -35.81 -12.04 -3.54
CA PHE A 75 -37.06 -11.49 -4.06
C PHE A 75 -37.28 -11.87 -5.54
N ARG A 76 -36.25 -12.33 -6.25
CA ARG A 76 -36.30 -12.80 -7.65
C ARG A 76 -35.57 -14.14 -7.84
N PRO A 77 -36.15 -15.27 -7.38
CA PRO A 77 -35.49 -16.58 -7.37
C PRO A 77 -34.81 -16.95 -8.69
N GLY A 78 -33.52 -17.29 -8.61
CA GLY A 78 -32.68 -17.63 -9.77
C GLY A 78 -32.00 -16.43 -10.45
N THR A 79 -32.13 -15.21 -9.91
CA THR A 79 -31.39 -14.02 -10.36
C THR A 79 -30.14 -13.84 -9.51
N LEU A 80 -28.98 -13.64 -10.13
CA LEU A 80 -27.76 -13.21 -9.44
C LEU A 80 -27.66 -11.68 -9.44
N ARG A 81 -27.00 -11.13 -8.41
CA ARG A 81 -26.87 -9.70 -8.13
C ARG A 81 -25.44 -9.40 -7.69
N GLN A 82 -24.88 -8.26 -8.08
CA GLN A 82 -23.58 -7.83 -7.53
C GLN A 82 -23.76 -7.07 -6.21
N VAL A 83 -22.84 -7.31 -5.28
CA VAL A 83 -22.78 -6.57 -4.01
C VAL A 83 -22.25 -5.16 -4.26
N SER A 84 -22.98 -4.15 -3.78
CA SER A 84 -22.67 -2.74 -3.97
C SER A 84 -23.11 -1.90 -2.78
N LEU A 85 -22.62 -0.64 -2.70
CA LEU A 85 -22.92 0.24 -1.57
C LEU A 85 -24.41 0.63 -1.41
N VAL A 86 -25.26 0.21 -2.34
CA VAL A 86 -26.74 0.35 -2.31
C VAL A 86 -27.49 -0.98 -2.45
N GLU A 87 -26.77 -2.11 -2.58
CA GLU A 87 -27.31 -3.48 -2.61
C GLU A 87 -26.36 -4.40 -1.84
N PRO A 88 -26.61 -4.65 -0.54
CA PRO A 88 -25.72 -5.44 0.30
C PRO A 88 -25.73 -6.92 -0.10
N PRO A 89 -24.85 -7.77 0.46
CA PRO A 89 -25.01 -9.22 0.35
C PRO A 89 -26.39 -9.68 0.86
N PHE A 90 -26.77 -10.90 0.51
CA PHE A 90 -27.88 -11.60 1.14
C PHE A 90 -27.41 -13.01 1.53
N HIS A 91 -28.29 -13.83 2.10
CA HIS A 91 -27.90 -15.07 2.77
C HIS A 91 -27.19 -16.14 1.91
N LEU A 92 -27.28 -16.11 0.58
CA LEU A 92 -26.73 -17.17 -0.28
C LEU A 92 -25.95 -16.63 -1.48
N GLY A 93 -24.81 -17.27 -1.74
CA GLY A 93 -23.97 -17.05 -2.92
C GLY A 93 -24.51 -17.70 -4.20
N PRO A 94 -23.78 -17.57 -5.32
CA PRO A 94 -24.25 -18.00 -6.64
C PRO A 94 -24.51 -19.52 -6.82
N ASP A 95 -24.01 -20.35 -5.91
CA ASP A 95 -24.28 -21.80 -5.88
C ASP A 95 -25.64 -22.16 -5.25
N GLY A 96 -26.26 -21.22 -4.53
CA GLY A 96 -27.47 -21.45 -3.73
C GLY A 96 -27.25 -22.29 -2.47
N THR A 97 -26.00 -22.50 -2.05
CA THR A 97 -25.63 -23.31 -0.86
C THR A 97 -24.60 -22.68 0.06
N THR A 98 -23.71 -21.82 -0.45
CA THR A 98 -22.73 -21.07 0.34
C THR A 98 -23.43 -19.93 1.04
N LYS A 99 -23.37 -19.92 2.38
CA LYS A 99 -23.86 -18.79 3.19
C LYS A 99 -22.83 -17.66 3.15
N LEU A 100 -23.30 -16.43 2.93
CA LEU A 100 -22.44 -15.24 2.81
C LEU A 100 -22.35 -14.40 4.10
N ILE A 101 -23.40 -14.42 4.91
CA ILE A 101 -23.55 -13.51 6.06
C ILE A 101 -24.11 -14.23 7.28
N THR A 102 -23.71 -13.75 8.45
CA THR A 102 -24.12 -14.29 9.76
C THR A 102 -24.59 -13.18 10.69
N THR A 103 -25.81 -13.28 11.21
CA THR A 103 -26.41 -12.26 12.07
C THR A 103 -26.06 -12.51 13.53
N ILE A 104 -25.41 -11.55 14.21
CA ILE A 104 -25.11 -11.66 15.65
C ILE A 104 -26.24 -10.97 16.45
N GLN A 105 -27.06 -11.75 17.13
CA GLN A 105 -28.21 -11.26 17.91
C GLN A 105 -27.81 -10.94 19.35
N GLU A 106 -28.56 -10.07 20.05
CA GLU A 106 -28.19 -9.57 21.38
C GLU A 106 -27.84 -10.70 22.39
N GLY A 107 -26.63 -10.62 22.96
CA GLY A 107 -25.99 -11.64 23.79
C GLY A 107 -24.97 -12.52 23.05
N GLY A 108 -25.01 -12.57 21.73
CA GLY A 108 -24.12 -13.38 20.90
C GLY A 108 -22.73 -12.76 20.69
N SER A 109 -21.76 -13.61 20.36
CA SER A 109 -20.43 -13.17 19.91
C SER A 109 -19.75 -14.18 18.97
N LEU A 110 -18.82 -13.68 18.15
CA LEU A 110 -18.04 -14.44 17.17
C LEU A 110 -16.56 -14.04 17.29
N ILE A 111 -15.63 -15.00 17.27
CA ILE A 111 -14.19 -14.75 17.27
C ILE A 111 -13.56 -15.40 16.04
N VAL A 112 -12.88 -14.58 15.24
CA VAL A 112 -12.12 -15.02 14.07
C VAL A 112 -10.62 -14.81 14.26
N ARG A 113 -9.82 -15.54 13.48
CA ARG A 113 -8.36 -15.41 13.40
C ARG A 113 -7.93 -15.16 11.96
N PHE A 114 -7.03 -14.19 11.76
CA PHE A 114 -6.33 -13.99 10.49
C PHE A 114 -5.22 -15.03 10.29
N GLU A 115 -4.77 -15.27 9.04
CA GLU A 115 -3.62 -16.14 8.79
C GLU A 115 -2.32 -15.53 9.32
N GLN A 116 -2.07 -14.26 8.98
CA GLN A 116 -0.95 -13.45 9.47
C GLN A 116 -1.44 -12.41 10.50
N PRO A 117 -0.57 -11.87 11.36
CA PRO A 117 -0.93 -10.72 12.19
C PRO A 117 -1.30 -9.52 11.33
N VAL A 118 -2.40 -8.85 11.69
CA VAL A 118 -2.67 -7.47 11.28
C VAL A 118 -1.66 -6.58 12.00
N LEU A 119 -0.99 -5.67 11.29
CA LEU A 119 0.03 -4.77 11.85
C LEU A 119 -0.51 -3.34 11.92
N ASP A 120 -0.18 -2.64 13.01
CA ASP A 120 -0.13 -1.16 13.04
C ASP A 120 1.02 -0.75 12.11
N ASP A 121 0.69 -0.36 10.88
CA ASP A 121 1.67 0.03 9.87
C ASP A 121 1.47 1.50 9.48
N PRO A 122 2.51 2.35 9.58
CA PRO A 122 2.34 3.77 9.34
C PRO A 122 1.91 4.11 7.90
N ALA A 123 2.03 3.19 6.93
CA ALA A 123 1.53 3.37 5.56
C ALA A 123 0.18 2.65 5.29
N ASN A 124 -0.47 2.07 6.30
CA ASN A 124 -1.88 1.71 6.20
C ASN A 124 -2.72 2.99 5.98
N ALA A 125 -3.70 2.90 5.10
CA ALA A 125 -4.43 4.06 4.62
C ALA A 125 -5.25 4.70 5.76
N TYR A 126 -5.04 5.99 6.00
CA TYR A 126 -5.71 6.79 7.04
C TYR A 126 -5.49 6.32 8.49
N GLY A 127 -4.54 5.41 8.75
CA GLY A 127 -4.37 4.78 10.08
C GLY A 127 -5.33 3.62 10.34
N ILE A 128 -5.96 3.08 9.29
CA ILE A 128 -6.90 1.96 9.40
C ILE A 128 -6.17 0.65 9.10
N ASP A 129 -6.06 -0.24 10.08
CA ASP A 129 -5.26 -1.47 9.98
C ASP A 129 -6.11 -2.70 9.64
N PHE A 130 -7.40 -2.72 9.96
CA PHE A 130 -8.32 -3.76 9.50
C PHE A 130 -9.73 -3.24 9.22
N LEU A 131 -10.48 -4.06 8.49
CA LEU A 131 -11.83 -3.82 7.98
C LEU A 131 -12.76 -4.93 8.47
N VAL A 132 -13.99 -4.56 8.83
CA VAL A 132 -15.11 -5.48 9.03
C VAL A 132 -16.21 -5.17 8.02
N PHE A 133 -16.66 -6.18 7.29
CA PHE A 133 -17.72 -6.10 6.29
C PHE A 133 -19.01 -6.70 6.87
N GLY A 134 -20.16 -6.11 6.55
CA GLY A 134 -21.48 -6.49 7.09
C GLY A 134 -22.58 -6.39 6.03
N ASN A 135 -23.83 -6.25 6.46
CA ASN A 135 -25.00 -6.06 5.59
C ASN A 135 -25.42 -4.59 5.40
N ALA A 136 -24.74 -3.65 6.07
CA ALA A 136 -24.91 -2.22 5.92
C ALA A 136 -25.05 -1.75 4.46
N PHE A 137 -25.98 -0.82 4.18
CA PHE A 137 -26.17 -0.22 2.85
C PHE A 137 -26.72 1.20 2.90
N TYR A 138 -26.44 1.99 1.86
CA TYR A 138 -27.05 3.32 1.67
C TYR A 138 -28.35 3.23 0.87
N GLY A 139 -29.38 3.97 1.29
CA GLY A 139 -30.65 4.03 0.57
C GLY A 139 -30.53 4.80 -0.75
N ALA A 140 -31.29 4.42 -1.77
CA ALA A 140 -31.25 5.02 -3.11
C ALA A 140 -32.63 5.50 -3.59
N ARG A 141 -32.67 6.62 -4.34
CA ARG A 141 -33.89 7.24 -4.89
C ARG A 141 -34.24 6.66 -6.27
N GLY A 142 -34.50 5.35 -6.33
CA GLY A 142 -34.86 4.67 -7.57
C GLY A 142 -34.92 3.16 -7.40
N MET A 143 -35.03 2.44 -8.53
CA MET A 143 -34.75 1.00 -8.55
C MET A 143 -33.27 0.80 -8.82
N VAL A 144 -32.57 0.20 -7.86
CA VAL A 144 -31.19 -0.26 -8.02
C VAL A 144 -31.14 -1.58 -8.80
N GLY A 145 -30.01 -1.86 -9.44
CA GLY A 145 -29.81 -3.09 -10.20
C GLY A 145 -28.58 -3.11 -11.09
N ASP A 146 -28.15 -4.31 -11.46
CA ASP A 146 -27.00 -4.54 -12.36
C ASP A 146 -27.22 -3.96 -13.77
N GLY A 147 -28.50 -3.78 -14.16
CA GLY A 147 -28.93 -3.07 -15.37
C GLY A 147 -29.46 -1.65 -15.11
N ALA A 148 -29.18 -1.06 -13.94
CA ALA A 148 -29.54 0.32 -13.63
C ALA A 148 -28.40 1.28 -13.97
N ASP A 149 -28.76 2.44 -14.51
CA ASP A 149 -27.82 3.54 -14.72
C ASP A 149 -27.54 4.24 -13.38
N LEU A 150 -26.49 3.79 -12.68
CA LEU A 150 -26.07 4.34 -11.39
C LEU A 150 -25.58 5.81 -11.49
N GLY A 151 -25.28 6.29 -12.70
CA GLY A 151 -25.05 7.70 -13.03
C GLY A 151 -26.36 8.51 -13.18
N ARG A 152 -27.51 7.91 -12.88
CA ARG A 152 -28.85 8.55 -12.86
C ARG A 152 -29.69 8.20 -11.63
N VAL A 153 -29.21 7.31 -10.75
CA VAL A 153 -29.83 6.99 -9.46
C VAL A 153 -29.16 7.85 -8.39
N ASN A 154 -29.93 8.65 -7.65
CA ASN A 154 -29.41 9.48 -6.55
C ASN A 154 -29.38 8.69 -5.23
N LEU A 155 -28.43 8.99 -4.34
CA LEU A 155 -28.53 8.54 -2.94
C LEU A 155 -29.72 9.23 -2.22
N SER A 156 -30.36 8.51 -1.31
CA SER A 156 -31.44 9.06 -0.47
C SER A 156 -30.90 10.04 0.58
N GLY A 157 -29.76 9.71 1.18
CA GLY A 157 -29.26 10.28 2.45
C GLY A 157 -29.52 9.38 3.67
N GLU A 158 -30.29 8.30 3.48
CA GLU A 158 -30.55 7.27 4.48
C GLU A 158 -29.46 6.19 4.42
N ALA A 159 -29.19 5.55 5.54
CA ALA A 159 -28.35 4.36 5.65
C ALA A 159 -28.99 3.37 6.61
N PHE A 160 -28.76 2.08 6.37
CA PHE A 160 -29.19 0.98 7.21
C PHE A 160 -27.94 0.37 7.81
N PHE A 161 -27.86 0.39 9.15
CA PHE A 161 -26.73 -0.04 9.97
C PHE A 161 -27.31 -0.72 11.23
N GLU A 162 -26.86 -1.92 11.59
CA GLU A 162 -27.29 -2.63 12.80
C GLU A 162 -26.05 -2.89 13.70
N PRO A 163 -25.51 -1.82 14.32
CA PRO A 163 -24.14 -1.79 14.83
C PRO A 163 -23.82 -2.82 15.92
N THR A 164 -22.72 -3.55 15.75
CA THR A 164 -22.17 -4.49 16.75
C THR A 164 -20.79 -4.05 17.24
N HIS A 165 -20.44 -4.40 18.49
CA HIS A 165 -19.16 -4.02 19.06
C HIS A 165 -18.02 -4.88 18.53
N VAL A 166 -16.82 -4.29 18.44
CA VAL A 166 -15.59 -4.99 18.04
C VAL A 166 -14.56 -4.95 19.17
N SER A 167 -13.96 -6.11 19.42
CA SER A 167 -12.85 -6.32 20.34
C SER A 167 -11.69 -6.99 19.60
N VAL A 168 -10.44 -6.67 19.93
CA VAL A 168 -9.24 -7.18 19.24
C VAL A 168 -8.18 -7.70 20.22
N SER A 169 -7.36 -8.66 19.77
CA SER A 169 -6.30 -9.25 20.59
C SER A 169 -5.07 -9.69 19.77
N PRO A 170 -3.84 -9.49 20.28
CA PRO A 170 -2.63 -10.15 19.76
C PRO A 170 -2.64 -11.67 20.00
N GLY A 171 -3.51 -12.17 20.88
CA GLY A 171 -3.52 -13.56 21.33
C GLY A 171 -2.74 -13.78 22.62
N TYR A 172 -2.47 -15.06 22.92
CA TYR A 172 -1.62 -15.45 24.04
C TYR A 172 -0.22 -14.83 23.94
N SER A 173 0.17 -14.05 24.96
CA SER A 173 1.47 -13.36 25.03
C SER A 173 2.36 -13.86 26.17
N GLY A 174 1.88 -14.80 26.98
CA GLY A 174 2.58 -15.35 28.13
C GLY A 174 2.60 -14.42 29.35
N ARG A 175 1.68 -13.45 29.45
CA ARG A 175 1.57 -12.58 30.63
C ARG A 175 1.05 -13.37 31.83
N PRO A 176 1.44 -13.03 33.08
CA PRO A 176 0.95 -13.74 34.26
C PRO A 176 -0.58 -13.68 34.38
N GLY A 177 -1.24 -14.84 34.26
CA GLY A 177 -2.70 -14.97 34.27
C GLY A 177 -3.30 -15.34 32.90
N GLU A 178 -2.54 -15.26 31.81
CA GLU A 178 -2.93 -15.81 30.51
C GLU A 178 -2.76 -17.34 30.49
N ASP A 179 -3.73 -18.02 29.90
CA ASP A 179 -3.73 -19.45 29.58
C ASP A 179 -3.70 -19.59 28.05
N PRO A 180 -2.79 -20.39 27.44
CA PRO A 180 -2.76 -20.57 25.99
C PRO A 180 -4.01 -21.24 25.43
N ASP A 181 -4.77 -22.00 26.24
CA ASP A 181 -5.94 -22.76 25.82
C ASP A 181 -7.29 -22.05 26.12
N ASP A 182 -7.32 -20.92 26.86
CA ASP A 182 -8.52 -20.08 27.05
C ASP A 182 -8.30 -18.63 26.59
N TRP A 183 -8.87 -18.29 25.43
CA TRP A 183 -8.81 -16.96 24.82
C TRP A 183 -9.39 -15.84 25.68
N ARG A 184 -10.24 -16.16 26.68
CA ARG A 184 -10.83 -15.17 27.61
C ARG A 184 -9.79 -14.58 28.56
N SER A 185 -8.66 -15.26 28.73
CA SER A 185 -7.57 -14.83 29.61
C SER A 185 -6.61 -13.82 28.96
N TRP A 186 -6.61 -13.74 27.63
CA TRP A 186 -5.67 -12.92 26.85
C TRP A 186 -5.97 -11.42 26.97
N ALA A 187 -5.00 -10.58 26.62
CA ALA A 187 -5.23 -9.14 26.49
C ALA A 187 -6.22 -8.83 25.34
N TRP A 188 -7.36 -8.21 25.66
CA TRP A 188 -8.33 -7.70 24.70
C TRP A 188 -8.46 -6.18 24.82
N TYR A 189 -8.58 -5.49 23.68
CA TYR A 189 -9.07 -4.11 23.59
C TYR A 189 -10.47 -4.10 22.97
N ARG A 190 -11.33 -3.15 23.33
CA ARG A 190 -12.70 -3.02 22.79
C ARG A 190 -12.99 -1.58 22.42
N TYR A 191 -13.56 -1.36 21.24
CA TYR A 191 -13.90 -0.04 20.71
C TYR A 191 -15.23 0.45 21.33
N GLU A 192 -15.17 0.89 22.60
CA GLU A 192 -16.33 1.25 23.45
C GLU A 192 -17.25 2.35 22.87
N ASN A 193 -16.74 3.19 21.97
CA ASN A 193 -17.48 4.31 21.39
C ASN A 193 -17.63 4.18 19.86
N GLY A 194 -17.34 2.99 19.33
CA GLY A 194 -17.08 2.76 17.93
C GLY A 194 -15.60 2.98 17.58
N PRO A 195 -15.18 2.73 16.31
CA PRO A 195 -16.00 2.23 15.19
C PRO A 195 -16.70 0.91 15.50
N TYR A 196 -17.86 0.68 14.88
CA TYR A 196 -18.70 -0.50 15.10
C TYR A 196 -18.76 -1.33 13.81
N ALA A 197 -18.80 -2.65 13.94
CA ALA A 197 -19.08 -3.51 12.81
C ALA A 197 -20.54 -3.30 12.34
N ASP A 198 -20.79 -3.58 11.07
CA ASP A 198 -22.04 -3.25 10.36
C ASP A 198 -22.42 -1.76 10.39
N THR A 199 -21.48 -0.87 10.01
CA THR A 199 -21.77 0.57 9.88
C THR A 199 -21.25 1.17 8.57
N ALA A 200 -20.53 2.29 8.64
CA ALA A 200 -20.18 3.09 7.48
C ALA A 200 -19.26 2.32 6.50
N PHE A 201 -19.41 2.68 5.22
CA PHE A 201 -18.78 2.03 4.06
C PHE A 201 -19.24 0.58 3.78
N PRO A 202 -20.53 0.38 3.46
CA PRO A 202 -21.06 -0.80 2.77
C PRO A 202 -20.12 -1.43 1.74
N THR A 203 -20.15 -2.76 1.62
CA THR A 203 -19.35 -3.53 0.64
C THR A 203 -19.65 -3.09 -0.78
N GLN A 204 -18.60 -2.80 -1.56
CA GLN A 204 -18.67 -2.46 -2.98
C GLN A 204 -17.76 -3.43 -3.74
N ALA A 205 -18.31 -4.48 -4.34
CA ALA A 205 -17.50 -5.58 -4.85
C ALA A 205 -16.76 -5.23 -6.16
N PHE A 206 -17.42 -4.51 -7.06
CA PHE A 206 -16.90 -4.22 -8.40
C PHE A 206 -16.92 -2.73 -8.74
N ARG A 207 -16.06 -2.30 -9.66
CA ARG A 207 -16.10 -0.96 -10.26
C ARG A 207 -17.32 -0.82 -11.18
N TRP A 208 -17.96 0.35 -11.15
CA TRP A 208 -18.96 0.74 -12.14
C TRP A 208 -18.32 1.62 -13.22
N ASP A 209 -18.51 1.25 -14.48
CA ASP A 209 -18.00 2.00 -15.64
C ASP A 209 -19.07 3.00 -16.09
N ARG A 210 -18.79 4.30 -15.86
CA ARG A 210 -19.66 5.43 -16.25
C ARG A 210 -19.86 5.56 -17.77
N GLN A 211 -18.94 5.07 -18.59
CA GLN A 211 -19.01 5.15 -20.05
C GLN A 211 -19.74 3.95 -20.65
N ALA A 212 -19.54 2.75 -20.09
CA ALA A 212 -20.30 1.56 -20.47
C ALA A 212 -21.72 1.53 -19.86
N VAL A 213 -21.96 2.29 -18.78
CA VAL A 213 -23.19 2.30 -17.98
C VAL A 213 -23.48 0.90 -17.40
N ALA A 214 -22.43 0.25 -16.89
CA ALA A 214 -22.45 -1.15 -16.44
C ALA A 214 -21.34 -1.43 -15.40
N TRP A 215 -21.47 -2.53 -14.66
CA TRP A 215 -20.37 -3.08 -13.87
C TRP A 215 -19.21 -3.53 -14.79
N SER A 216 -17.97 -3.16 -14.46
CA SER A 216 -16.80 -3.47 -15.32
C SER A 216 -16.23 -4.89 -15.13
N GLY A 217 -16.72 -5.63 -14.12
CA GLY A 217 -16.12 -6.89 -13.68
C GLY A 217 -14.73 -6.74 -13.03
N THR A 218 -14.24 -5.52 -12.86
CA THR A 218 -13.00 -5.25 -12.11
C THR A 218 -13.34 -5.22 -10.63
N LEU A 219 -12.80 -6.18 -9.87
CA LEU A 219 -12.96 -6.24 -8.42
C LEU A 219 -12.38 -4.96 -7.76
N MET A 220 -13.00 -4.52 -6.67
CA MET A 220 -12.42 -3.55 -5.76
C MET A 220 -11.37 -4.21 -4.84
N ASP A 221 -10.59 -3.38 -4.15
CA ASP A 221 -9.58 -3.79 -3.20
C ASP A 221 -10.17 -3.92 -1.80
N PHE A 222 -10.52 -5.16 -1.42
CA PHE A 222 -11.01 -5.50 -0.07
C PHE A 222 -9.94 -5.40 1.04
N ALA A 223 -8.69 -5.05 0.72
CA ALA A 223 -7.64 -4.74 1.69
C ALA A 223 -7.31 -3.23 1.72
N LYS A 224 -8.15 -2.37 1.12
CA LYS A 224 -8.03 -0.91 1.16
C LYS A 224 -9.30 -0.29 1.79
N PRO A 225 -9.17 0.56 2.84
CA PRO A 225 -10.29 1.30 3.41
C PRO A 225 -10.80 2.40 2.47
N VAL A 226 -12.10 2.70 2.59
CA VAL A 226 -12.65 4.01 2.18
C VAL A 226 -12.22 5.06 3.21
N ASN A 227 -11.94 6.29 2.78
CA ASN A 227 -11.52 7.37 3.68
C ASN A 227 -12.61 7.70 4.73
N PRO A 228 -12.35 7.51 6.05
CA PRO A 228 -13.35 7.75 7.09
C PRO A 228 -13.95 9.16 7.11
N ALA A 229 -13.18 10.18 6.70
CA ALA A 229 -13.64 11.56 6.64
C ALA A 229 -14.72 11.81 5.56
N LEU A 230 -14.98 10.86 4.67
CA LEU A 230 -16.05 10.95 3.67
C LEU A 230 -17.42 10.49 4.19
N ALA A 231 -17.50 9.79 5.33
CA ALA A 231 -18.76 9.25 5.86
C ALA A 231 -19.91 10.28 5.93
N PRO A 232 -19.71 11.54 6.35
CA PRO A 232 -20.76 12.56 6.35
C PRO A 232 -21.32 12.91 4.96
N LEU A 233 -20.56 12.70 3.88
CA LEU A 233 -20.99 13.02 2.51
C LEU A 233 -22.07 12.03 2.01
N PHE A 234 -21.93 10.76 2.36
CA PHE A 234 -22.93 9.72 2.02
C PHE A 234 -24.24 9.96 2.77
N LEU A 235 -24.17 10.38 4.05
CA LEU A 235 -25.33 10.68 4.90
C LEU A 235 -25.96 12.06 4.65
N ALA A 236 -25.27 12.97 3.97
CA ALA A 236 -25.85 14.25 3.53
C ALA A 236 -26.83 14.11 2.34
N GLY A 237 -26.81 12.96 1.65
CA GLY A 237 -27.74 12.61 0.58
C GLY A 237 -27.61 13.45 -0.70
N ALA A 238 -28.69 13.48 -1.48
CA ALA A 238 -28.73 14.05 -2.83
C ALA A 238 -28.39 15.56 -2.96
N GLY A 239 -28.19 16.27 -1.84
CA GLY A 239 -27.70 17.66 -1.83
C GLY A 239 -26.17 17.78 -1.84
N THR A 240 -25.44 16.67 -1.66
CA THR A 240 -23.97 16.64 -1.59
C THR A 240 -23.36 15.61 -2.54
N LEU A 241 -23.97 14.42 -2.67
CA LEU A 241 -23.61 13.44 -3.70
C LEU A 241 -24.75 13.33 -4.72
N PRO A 242 -24.56 13.69 -6.00
CA PRO A 242 -25.64 13.66 -6.98
C PRO A 242 -26.15 12.25 -7.25
N THR A 243 -25.25 11.27 -7.45
CA THR A 243 -25.59 9.91 -7.92
C THR A 243 -24.83 8.81 -7.17
N VAL A 244 -25.31 7.57 -7.30
CA VAL A 244 -24.63 6.36 -6.80
C VAL A 244 -23.25 6.19 -7.47
N ALA A 245 -23.11 6.55 -8.76
CA ALA A 245 -21.81 6.56 -9.40
C ALA A 245 -20.83 7.57 -8.76
N ASP A 246 -21.29 8.73 -8.30
CA ASP A 246 -20.45 9.68 -7.56
C ASP A 246 -20.05 9.15 -6.18
N ALA A 247 -20.89 8.34 -5.56
CA ALA A 247 -20.60 7.64 -4.32
C ALA A 247 -19.58 6.48 -4.52
N ILE A 248 -19.63 5.77 -5.65
CA ILE A 248 -18.66 4.72 -6.01
C ILE A 248 -17.29 5.34 -6.30
N ASP A 249 -17.22 6.49 -7.00
CA ASP A 249 -15.94 7.18 -7.26
C ASP A 249 -15.23 7.62 -5.96
N LEU A 250 -15.98 7.95 -4.91
CA LEU A 250 -15.43 8.28 -3.58
C LEU A 250 -14.76 7.08 -2.87
N TYR A 251 -15.06 5.84 -3.26
CA TYR A 251 -14.35 4.67 -2.73
C TYR A 251 -12.93 4.56 -3.31
N ASP A 252 -12.62 5.20 -4.45
CA ASP A 252 -11.30 5.19 -5.08
C ASP A 252 -10.71 3.76 -5.27
N GLY A 253 -11.57 2.80 -5.59
CA GLY A 253 -11.17 1.40 -5.74
C GLY A 253 -11.07 0.59 -4.45
N ALA A 254 -11.35 1.17 -3.28
CA ALA A 254 -11.58 0.42 -2.04
C ALA A 254 -12.83 -0.46 -2.13
N GLY A 255 -12.85 -1.58 -1.42
CA GLY A 255 -13.97 -2.53 -1.40
C GLY A 255 -15.08 -2.24 -0.38
N GLY A 256 -14.93 -1.19 0.43
CA GLY A 256 -15.81 -0.92 1.59
C GLY A 256 -15.24 -1.48 2.89
N GLY A 257 -16.12 -1.88 3.80
CA GLY A 257 -15.81 -2.32 5.16
C GLY A 257 -15.64 -1.14 6.12
N THR A 258 -16.18 -1.25 7.34
CA THR A 258 -15.90 -0.28 8.40
C THR A 258 -14.48 -0.49 8.90
N GLY A 259 -13.70 0.61 8.97
CA GLY A 259 -12.29 0.58 9.33
C GLY A 259 -12.00 0.79 10.81
N PHE A 260 -10.91 0.16 11.28
CA PHE A 260 -10.44 0.18 12.66
C PHE A 260 -8.93 0.50 12.74
N ASP A 261 -8.56 1.35 13.70
CA ASP A 261 -7.20 1.82 14.00
C ASP A 261 -6.66 1.09 15.25
N LEU A 262 -5.48 0.45 15.17
CA LEU A 262 -4.89 -0.29 16.30
C LEU A 262 -4.10 0.60 17.26
N ALA A 263 -3.69 1.81 16.88
CA ALA A 263 -2.95 2.71 17.76
C ALA A 263 -3.81 3.14 18.97
N GLU A 264 -5.14 3.16 18.84
CA GLU A 264 -6.08 3.34 19.96
C GLU A 264 -5.94 2.22 21.03
N SER A 265 -5.69 0.99 20.60
CA SER A 265 -5.49 -0.17 21.48
C SER A 265 -4.10 -0.24 22.13
N GLY A 266 -3.11 0.43 21.52
CA GLY A 266 -1.69 0.31 21.88
C GLY A 266 -1.05 -1.04 21.50
N PHE A 267 -1.73 -1.88 20.70
CA PHE A 267 -1.16 -3.11 20.16
C PHE A 267 -0.52 -2.88 18.79
N ALA A 268 0.79 -3.10 18.67
CA ALA A 268 1.50 -3.00 17.40
C ALA A 268 1.09 -4.09 16.37
N HIS A 269 0.35 -5.12 16.80
CA HIS A 269 -0.31 -6.09 15.92
C HIS A 269 -1.47 -6.77 16.65
N ILE A 270 -2.45 -7.28 15.90
CA ILE A 270 -3.47 -8.22 16.40
C ILE A 270 -3.57 -9.44 15.49
N GLN A 271 -4.02 -10.58 16.04
CA GLN A 271 -4.23 -11.82 15.29
C GLN A 271 -5.71 -12.25 15.32
N TYR A 272 -6.45 -11.78 16.33
CA TYR A 272 -7.84 -12.16 16.61
C TYR A 272 -8.75 -10.93 16.64
N VAL A 273 -9.93 -11.06 16.02
CA VAL A 273 -11.00 -10.07 16.09
C VAL A 273 -12.25 -10.77 16.63
N ARG A 274 -12.96 -10.08 17.52
CA ARG A 274 -14.17 -10.55 18.18
C ARG A 274 -15.31 -9.55 17.94
N ILE A 275 -16.44 -10.04 17.46
CA ILE A 275 -17.69 -9.29 17.35
C ILE A 275 -18.58 -9.63 18.55
N GLU A 276 -19.21 -8.62 19.16
CA GLU A 276 -20.08 -8.76 20.32
C GLU A 276 -21.38 -7.99 20.12
N ALA A 277 -22.51 -8.71 20.16
CA ALA A 277 -23.84 -8.10 20.13
C ALA A 277 -24.27 -7.71 21.55
N LEU A 278 -23.81 -6.55 22.01
CA LEU A 278 -24.08 -6.05 23.35
C LEU A 278 -25.51 -5.48 23.47
N PRO A 279 -26.06 -5.27 24.68
CA PRO A 279 -27.41 -4.73 24.85
C PRO A 279 -27.64 -3.40 24.11
N GLY A 280 -28.59 -3.40 23.17
CA GLY A 280 -28.86 -2.26 22.27
C GLY A 280 -27.89 -2.10 21.08
N TYR A 281 -26.99 -3.07 20.87
CA TYR A 281 -25.99 -3.14 19.80
C TYR A 281 -25.92 -4.56 19.24
N GLY A 282 -27.05 -5.06 18.74
CA GLY A 282 -27.22 -6.42 18.24
C GLY A 282 -28.29 -6.49 17.16
N GLY A 283 -28.22 -7.53 16.33
CA GLY A 283 -28.95 -7.60 15.07
C GLY A 283 -28.05 -7.47 13.84
N GLY A 284 -26.81 -7.00 13.99
CA GLY A 284 -25.87 -6.81 12.89
C GLY A 284 -25.34 -8.09 12.27
N GLU A 285 -25.29 -8.10 10.94
CA GLU A 285 -24.62 -9.10 10.13
C GLU A 285 -23.12 -8.86 9.94
N ILE A 286 -22.38 -9.97 9.83
CA ILE A 286 -20.99 -9.99 9.42
C ILE A 286 -20.86 -10.80 8.12
N ASP A 287 -20.19 -10.22 7.13
CA ASP A 287 -19.87 -10.77 5.81
C ASP A 287 -18.43 -11.28 5.77
N ALA A 288 -17.47 -10.46 6.19
CA ALA A 288 -16.05 -10.81 6.16
C ALA A 288 -15.18 -9.88 7.02
N PHE A 289 -13.90 -10.24 7.12
CA PHE A 289 -12.84 -9.43 7.72
C PHE A 289 -11.67 -9.32 6.76
N ALA A 290 -10.95 -8.19 6.77
CA ALA A 290 -9.70 -8.04 6.05
C ALA A 290 -8.67 -7.22 6.84
N ALA A 291 -7.43 -7.68 6.85
CA ALA A 291 -6.27 -6.85 7.14
C ALA A 291 -6.14 -5.80 6.03
N THR A 292 -5.96 -4.53 6.42
CA THR A 292 -5.58 -3.48 5.47
C THR A 292 -4.15 -3.72 5.02
N ARG A 293 -3.89 -3.54 3.72
CA ARG A 293 -2.53 -3.56 3.19
C ARG A 293 -1.92 -2.16 3.28
N PRO A 294 -0.61 -2.04 3.57
CA PRO A 294 0.11 -0.79 3.41
C PRO A 294 0.02 -0.29 1.96
N MET A 295 -0.19 1.01 1.80
CA MET A 295 -0.22 1.67 0.49
C MET A 295 1.18 1.80 -0.10
N ALA A 296 1.29 1.66 -1.42
CA ALA A 296 2.55 1.72 -2.16
C ALA A 296 2.50 2.74 -3.30
N LEU A 297 3.66 3.15 -3.80
CA LEU A 297 3.74 3.90 -5.05
C LEU A 297 3.14 3.05 -6.18
N GLY A 298 2.10 3.58 -6.83
CA GLY A 298 1.21 2.84 -7.72
C GLY A 298 -0.25 2.92 -7.26
N ASP A 299 -0.48 3.12 -5.96
CA ASP A 299 -1.80 3.32 -5.38
C ASP A 299 -2.28 4.78 -5.47
N SER A 300 -3.59 4.95 -5.29
CA SER A 300 -4.22 6.24 -4.99
C SER A 300 -4.93 6.21 -3.64
N LEU A 301 -5.14 7.41 -3.08
CA LEU A 301 -5.94 7.68 -1.88
C LEU A 301 -6.82 8.91 -2.11
N THR A 302 -7.83 9.12 -1.27
CA THR A 302 -8.61 10.36 -1.26
C THR A 302 -8.27 11.19 -0.02
N VAL A 303 -8.34 12.52 -0.13
CA VAL A 303 -8.22 13.44 1.00
C VAL A 303 -9.33 14.48 0.91
N ALA A 304 -9.94 14.78 2.05
CA ALA A 304 -11.08 15.68 2.17
C ALA A 304 -10.88 16.64 3.36
N PRO A 305 -11.60 17.78 3.43
CA PRO A 305 -11.45 18.75 4.52
C PRO A 305 -11.66 18.14 5.92
N GLY A 306 -12.48 17.09 6.04
CA GLY A 306 -12.67 16.35 7.30
C GLY A 306 -11.42 15.65 7.83
N ASN A 307 -10.45 15.28 6.96
CA ASN A 307 -9.19 14.71 7.40
C ASN A 307 -8.31 15.72 8.15
N LEU A 308 -8.57 17.03 8.02
CA LEU A 308 -7.83 18.09 8.71
C LEU A 308 -8.31 18.31 10.16
N GLY A 309 -9.37 17.62 10.60
CA GLY A 309 -10.04 17.88 11.88
C GLY A 309 -9.20 17.68 13.14
N GLN A 310 -8.11 16.92 13.06
CA GLN A 310 -7.15 16.68 14.15
C GLN A 310 -5.74 17.23 13.85
N GLY A 311 -5.60 18.05 12.81
CA GLY A 311 -4.32 18.51 12.29
C GLY A 311 -4.03 18.00 10.86
N PRO A 312 -2.80 18.16 10.35
CA PRO A 312 -2.50 17.92 8.94
C PRO A 312 -2.74 16.48 8.45
N ALA A 313 -3.59 16.34 7.44
CA ALA A 313 -3.94 15.06 6.83
C ALA A 313 -2.72 14.47 6.11
N THR A 314 -2.28 13.28 6.53
CA THR A 314 -1.01 12.70 6.12
C THR A 314 -1.25 11.41 5.34
N LEU A 315 -0.91 11.41 4.05
CA LEU A 315 -0.90 10.23 3.17
C LEU A 315 0.53 9.68 3.08
N ARG A 316 0.71 8.37 3.13
CA ARG A 316 2.03 7.70 3.11
C ARG A 316 2.00 6.52 2.14
N PHE A 317 3.11 6.30 1.44
CA PHE A 317 3.25 5.24 0.45
C PHE A 317 4.63 4.58 0.58
N LYS A 318 4.68 3.25 0.54
CA LYS A 318 5.91 2.44 0.45
C LYS A 318 6.43 2.37 -0.99
N HIS A 319 7.69 1.98 -1.16
CA HIS A 319 8.20 1.60 -2.48
C HIS A 319 7.88 0.11 -2.73
N PRO A 320 7.28 -0.30 -3.86
CA PRO A 320 6.96 -1.73 -4.11
C PRO A 320 8.17 -2.67 -4.06
N SER A 321 9.37 -2.14 -4.29
CA SER A 321 10.63 -2.87 -4.42
C SER A 321 11.66 -2.56 -3.31
N ASP A 322 11.30 -1.81 -2.27
CA ASP A 322 12.22 -1.43 -1.18
C ASP A 322 11.69 -1.84 0.21
N THR A 323 12.60 -1.96 1.16
CA THR A 323 12.38 -2.28 2.58
C THR A 323 12.13 -1.05 3.46
N MET A 324 12.20 0.17 2.89
CA MET A 324 11.89 1.40 3.63
C MET A 324 10.41 1.43 4.07
N PRO A 325 10.11 1.71 5.35
CA PRO A 325 8.74 1.63 5.87
C PRO A 325 7.80 2.69 5.30
N VAL A 326 8.36 3.81 4.80
CA VAL A 326 7.68 4.83 3.99
C VAL A 326 8.68 5.35 2.97
N ALA A 327 8.26 5.53 1.72
CA ALA A 327 9.08 6.10 0.63
C ALA A 327 8.60 7.51 0.23
N LEU A 328 7.30 7.77 0.30
CA LEU A 328 6.66 9.05 0.02
C LEU A 328 5.67 9.40 1.13
N THR A 329 5.66 10.66 1.56
CA THR A 329 4.62 11.23 2.43
C THR A 329 4.14 12.55 1.85
N LEU A 330 2.82 12.74 1.85
CA LEU A 330 2.15 13.97 1.45
C LEU A 330 1.30 14.47 2.62
N ARG A 331 1.61 15.65 3.13
CA ARG A 331 1.02 16.19 4.36
C ARG A 331 0.26 17.48 4.08
N PHE A 332 -1.06 17.36 3.94
CA PHE A 332 -1.98 18.45 3.62
C PHE A 332 -2.29 19.27 4.88
N THR A 333 -2.11 20.58 4.81
CA THR A 333 -2.37 21.53 5.91
C THR A 333 -3.63 22.37 5.66
N GLU A 334 -3.99 22.60 4.40
CA GLU A 334 -5.23 23.25 3.97
C GLU A 334 -5.86 22.48 2.81
N LEU A 335 -7.19 22.42 2.75
CA LEU A 335 -7.96 21.78 1.70
C LEU A 335 -9.42 22.26 1.73
N ASP A 336 -10.00 22.68 0.59
CA ASP A 336 -11.39 23.18 0.50
C ASP A 336 -12.39 22.26 -0.24
N GLY A 337 -11.96 21.08 -0.71
CA GLY A 337 -12.80 20.09 -1.38
C GLY A 337 -12.16 18.69 -1.41
N VAL A 338 -12.80 17.70 -2.05
CA VAL A 338 -12.25 16.33 -2.09
C VAL A 338 -11.26 16.18 -3.24
N LEU A 339 -10.05 15.73 -2.92
CA LEU A 339 -9.01 15.36 -3.89
C LEU A 339 -8.80 13.84 -3.88
N ARG A 340 -8.63 13.27 -5.06
CA ARG A 340 -7.93 12.01 -5.29
C ARG A 340 -6.46 12.32 -5.54
N VAL A 341 -5.58 11.59 -4.85
CA VAL A 341 -4.12 11.67 -4.96
C VAL A 341 -3.64 10.31 -5.48
N ALA A 342 -3.11 10.27 -6.70
CA ALA A 342 -2.55 9.05 -7.28
C ALA A 342 -1.02 9.13 -7.33
N THR A 343 -0.36 7.99 -7.17
CA THR A 343 1.11 7.89 -7.15
C THR A 343 1.58 6.78 -8.08
N GLN A 344 2.79 6.88 -8.63
CA GLN A 344 3.45 5.81 -9.40
C GLN A 344 4.97 5.85 -9.14
N PRO A 345 5.67 4.70 -9.10
CA PRO A 345 7.14 4.65 -9.08
C PRO A 345 7.69 5.28 -10.37
N LEU A 346 8.82 5.98 -10.30
CA LEU A 346 9.33 6.66 -11.49
C LEU A 346 10.07 5.73 -12.46
N GLU A 347 10.48 4.53 -12.06
CA GLU A 347 10.91 3.51 -13.02
C GLU A 347 9.81 3.10 -14.01
N ASP A 348 8.55 3.06 -13.55
CA ASP A 348 7.38 2.74 -14.38
C ASP A 348 6.87 3.98 -15.13
N ALA A 349 6.90 5.16 -14.49
CA ALA A 349 6.40 6.43 -15.01
C ALA A 349 7.48 7.34 -15.65
N ALA A 350 8.52 6.71 -16.21
CA ALA A 350 9.80 7.31 -16.56
C ALA A 350 9.71 8.65 -17.31
N PRO A 351 10.56 9.64 -16.96
CA PRO A 351 10.54 10.95 -17.60
C PRO A 351 10.99 10.86 -19.07
N PRO A 352 10.50 11.76 -19.96
CA PRO A 352 10.92 11.78 -21.36
C PRO A 352 12.40 12.21 -21.54
N THR A 353 13.06 12.69 -20.48
CA THR A 353 14.50 12.99 -20.45
C THR A 353 15.03 12.74 -19.03
N PRO A 354 16.18 12.06 -18.87
CA PRO A 354 16.78 11.84 -17.56
C PRO A 354 17.21 13.15 -16.88
N PRO A 355 17.40 13.16 -15.55
CA PRO A 355 18.05 14.26 -14.84
C PRO A 355 19.39 14.67 -15.48
N PRO A 356 19.74 15.97 -15.51
CA PRO A 356 20.96 16.45 -16.15
C PRO A 356 22.22 16.08 -15.35
N GLY A 357 23.16 15.40 -16.02
CA GLY A 357 24.45 14.98 -15.46
C GLY A 357 24.48 13.51 -15.00
N ASP A 358 25.68 12.99 -14.70
CA ASP A 358 25.86 11.63 -14.15
C ASP A 358 25.44 11.59 -12.68
N VAL A 359 24.13 11.47 -12.43
CA VAL A 359 23.51 11.41 -11.10
C VAL A 359 22.83 10.05 -10.86
N ASP A 360 22.93 9.54 -9.63
CA ASP A 360 22.28 8.31 -9.19
C ASP A 360 20.88 8.63 -8.65
N VAL A 361 19.83 8.12 -9.30
CA VAL A 361 18.45 8.33 -8.84
C VAL A 361 18.20 7.41 -7.64
N VAL A 362 18.18 7.98 -6.44
CA VAL A 362 17.99 7.23 -5.19
C VAL A 362 16.53 7.10 -4.79
N ALA A 363 15.62 7.95 -5.29
CA ALA A 363 14.17 7.73 -5.28
C ALA A 363 13.47 8.58 -6.34
N GLY A 364 12.22 8.24 -6.69
CA GLY A 364 11.38 9.09 -7.53
C GLY A 364 9.92 8.66 -7.57
N ALA A 365 9.03 9.60 -7.80
CA ALA A 365 7.59 9.35 -7.94
C ALA A 365 6.96 10.30 -8.96
N LEU A 366 5.98 9.80 -9.71
CA LEU A 366 4.92 10.62 -10.31
C LEU A 366 3.79 10.76 -9.28
N ILE A 367 3.28 11.98 -9.11
CA ILE A 367 2.17 12.28 -8.20
C ILE A 367 1.13 13.12 -8.94
N GLU A 368 -0.09 12.62 -9.01
CA GLU A 368 -1.21 13.24 -9.74
C GLU A 368 -2.32 13.65 -8.76
N LEU A 369 -2.94 14.81 -9.01
CA LEU A 369 -4.09 15.30 -8.27
C LEU A 369 -5.30 15.38 -9.19
N GLN A 370 -6.44 14.88 -8.72
CA GLN A 370 -7.71 14.88 -9.45
C GLN A 370 -8.83 15.31 -8.51
N PRO A 371 -9.72 16.25 -8.89
CA PRO A 371 -10.87 16.59 -8.08
C PRO A 371 -11.89 15.44 -8.07
N LEU A 372 -12.49 15.17 -6.91
CA LEU A 372 -13.68 14.32 -6.81
C LEU A 372 -14.91 15.21 -6.52
N ALA A 373 -16.01 14.95 -7.22
CA ALA A 373 -17.24 15.75 -7.20
C ALA A 373 -17.10 17.26 -7.56
N ALA A 374 -15.98 17.69 -8.16
CA ALA A 374 -15.75 19.05 -8.65
C ALA A 374 -15.11 19.08 -10.04
N ALA A 375 -15.32 20.16 -10.80
CA ALA A 375 -14.77 20.34 -12.15
C ALA A 375 -13.39 21.03 -12.18
N GLU A 376 -13.05 21.75 -11.12
CA GLU A 376 -11.75 22.39 -10.91
C GLU A 376 -11.06 21.74 -9.70
N LEU A 377 -9.73 21.82 -9.62
CA LEU A 377 -8.98 21.31 -8.46
C LEU A 377 -9.28 22.16 -7.20
N PRO A 378 -9.70 21.53 -6.08
CA PRO A 378 -9.70 22.16 -4.77
C PRO A 378 -8.41 22.91 -4.44
N ARG A 379 -8.55 24.04 -3.74
CA ARG A 379 -7.41 24.74 -3.15
C ARG A 379 -6.85 23.89 -2.03
N HIS A 380 -5.53 23.79 -2.01
CA HIS A 380 -4.82 22.99 -1.03
C HIS A 380 -3.47 23.61 -0.71
N GLN A 381 -2.97 23.34 0.49
CA GLN A 381 -1.56 23.45 0.84
C GLN A 381 -1.09 22.10 1.35
N ALA A 382 0.06 21.64 0.88
CA ALA A 382 0.65 20.38 1.28
C ALA A 382 2.18 20.43 1.25
N GLU A 383 2.80 19.65 2.11
CA GLU A 383 4.24 19.38 2.12
C GLU A 383 4.52 18.05 1.41
N LEU A 384 5.61 18.00 0.63
CA LEU A 384 6.17 16.77 0.05
C LEU A 384 7.34 16.30 0.90
N HIS A 385 7.33 15.03 1.33
CA HIS A 385 8.48 14.38 1.96
C HIS A 385 8.80 13.07 1.22
N MET A 386 10.06 12.84 0.87
CA MET A 386 10.51 11.65 0.12
C MET A 386 11.71 11.00 0.83
N ALA A 387 11.70 9.67 0.98
CA ALA A 387 12.88 8.92 1.43
C ALA A 387 13.78 8.61 0.22
N PRO A 388 15.11 8.68 0.34
CA PRO A 388 15.99 7.95 -0.56
C PRO A 388 15.87 6.45 -0.26
N ALA A 389 16.06 5.60 -1.28
CA ALA A 389 16.02 4.15 -1.12
C ALA A 389 16.94 3.64 -0.02
N SER A 390 16.61 2.51 0.60
CA SER A 390 17.31 1.93 1.76
C SER A 390 18.83 1.85 1.58
N ARG A 391 19.29 1.61 0.35
CA ARG A 391 20.70 1.56 -0.11
C ARG A 391 21.49 2.87 0.09
N TYR A 392 20.83 4.02 0.27
CA TYR A 392 21.48 5.31 0.46
C TYR A 392 22.04 5.48 1.89
N ALA A 393 23.36 5.57 2.02
CA ALA A 393 24.08 5.65 3.30
C ALA A 393 24.79 7.00 3.53
N GLY A 394 24.35 8.07 2.86
CA GLY A 394 24.91 9.42 3.02
C GLY A 394 24.23 10.25 4.12
N SER A 395 24.72 11.48 4.32
CA SER A 395 24.28 12.43 5.35
C SER A 395 23.15 13.38 4.93
N GLY A 396 22.70 13.30 3.67
CA GLY A 396 21.79 14.26 3.04
C GLY A 396 22.51 15.34 2.22
N ASP A 397 23.78 15.66 2.55
CA ASP A 397 24.53 16.76 1.92
C ASP A 397 24.87 16.52 0.43
N ASP A 398 24.87 15.26 -0.02
CA ASP A 398 25.10 14.86 -1.42
C ASP A 398 23.79 14.61 -2.20
N LEU A 399 22.63 14.98 -1.65
CA LEU A 399 21.32 14.86 -2.29
C LEU A 399 20.89 16.14 -3.02
N GLN A 400 19.99 15.96 -3.99
CA GLN A 400 19.23 17.02 -4.63
C GLN A 400 17.82 16.55 -4.96
N LEU A 401 16.81 17.28 -4.50
CA LEU A 401 15.44 17.15 -4.98
C LEU A 401 15.28 17.90 -6.32
N LEU A 402 14.70 17.23 -7.31
CA LEU A 402 14.34 17.82 -8.61
C LEU A 402 12.86 17.58 -8.90
N ARG A 403 12.18 18.58 -9.47
CA ARG A 403 10.83 18.47 -10.04
C ARG A 403 10.90 18.63 -11.56
N TRP A 404 10.13 17.84 -12.31
CA TRP A 404 10.00 18.01 -13.76
C TRP A 404 8.91 19.03 -14.08
N ASP A 405 9.29 20.12 -14.74
CA ASP A 405 8.39 21.16 -15.24
C ASP A 405 8.40 21.16 -16.78
N GLN A 406 7.36 20.55 -17.35
CA GLN A 406 7.07 20.34 -18.78
C GLN A 406 8.20 19.71 -19.63
N ASP A 407 9.31 20.42 -19.80
CA ASP A 407 10.47 20.07 -20.63
C ASP A 407 11.80 20.02 -19.84
N HIS A 408 11.83 20.40 -18.55
CA HIS A 408 13.08 20.57 -17.79
C HIS A 408 13.00 20.08 -16.33
N TRP A 409 14.12 19.61 -15.79
CA TRP A 409 14.31 19.36 -14.36
C TRP A 409 14.70 20.66 -13.64
N GLN A 410 13.89 21.08 -12.66
CA GLN A 410 14.16 22.23 -11.79
C GLN A 410 14.62 21.76 -10.41
N PRO A 411 15.60 22.43 -9.77
CA PRO A 411 15.97 22.18 -8.38
C PRO A 411 14.88 22.69 -7.44
N GLU A 412 14.41 21.85 -6.52
CA GLU A 412 13.52 22.28 -5.44
C GLU A 412 14.30 22.35 -4.11
N PRO A 413 14.12 23.41 -3.30
CA PRO A 413 14.78 23.52 -2.00
C PRO A 413 14.21 22.47 -1.03
N PHE A 414 15.05 21.97 -0.11
CA PHE A 414 14.65 20.94 0.83
C PHE A 414 15.45 20.98 2.14
N HIS A 415 14.96 20.24 3.14
CA HIS A 415 15.67 19.90 4.37
C HIS A 415 15.78 18.39 4.52
N TYR A 416 16.96 17.89 4.91
CA TYR A 416 17.13 16.48 5.25
C TYR A 416 16.93 16.25 6.75
N HIS A 417 16.12 15.26 7.09
CA HIS A 417 15.85 14.83 8.46
C HIS A 417 16.58 13.49 8.69
N PRO A 418 17.77 13.49 9.33
CA PRO A 418 18.58 12.27 9.45
C PRO A 418 17.89 11.19 10.30
N ASP A 419 17.12 11.56 11.31
CA ASP A 419 16.44 10.63 12.23
C ASP A 419 15.35 9.79 11.52
N THR A 420 14.68 10.36 10.52
CA THR A 420 13.68 9.67 9.68
C THR A 420 14.22 9.27 8.31
N ARG A 421 15.44 9.71 7.97
CA ARG A 421 16.06 9.66 6.63
C ARG A 421 15.22 10.33 5.52
N MET A 422 14.30 11.23 5.86
CA MET A 422 13.41 11.89 4.88
C MET A 422 13.99 13.21 4.35
N VAL A 423 13.74 13.49 3.06
CA VAL A 423 13.89 14.80 2.44
C VAL A 423 12.54 15.50 2.42
N ALA A 424 12.40 16.61 3.14
CA ALA A 424 11.20 17.45 3.18
C ALA A 424 11.38 18.67 2.26
N MET A 425 10.47 18.87 1.30
CA MET A 425 10.52 19.99 0.35
C MET A 425 10.15 21.31 1.05
N SER A 426 10.95 22.35 0.83
CA SER A 426 10.77 23.67 1.44
C SER A 426 9.79 24.54 0.64
N GLY A 427 8.50 24.18 0.65
CA GLY A 427 7.45 24.95 -0.03
C GLY A 427 6.16 24.16 -0.24
N ALA A 428 5.21 24.76 -0.96
CA ALA A 428 3.95 24.10 -1.31
C ALA A 428 4.17 23.06 -2.42
N PHE A 429 3.72 21.82 -2.16
CA PHE A 429 3.67 20.74 -3.13
C PHE A 429 2.73 21.07 -4.32
N THR A 430 3.10 20.59 -5.51
CA THR A 430 2.27 20.60 -6.72
C THR A 430 2.33 19.23 -7.42
N ALA A 431 1.27 18.84 -8.13
CA ALA A 431 1.28 17.62 -8.93
C ALA A 431 2.42 17.63 -9.98
N GLY A 432 3.06 16.49 -10.23
CA GLY A 432 4.20 16.38 -11.13
C GLY A 432 5.08 15.16 -10.87
N ARG A 433 6.23 15.09 -11.58
CA ARG A 433 7.28 14.09 -11.32
C ARG A 433 8.35 14.69 -10.43
N TYR A 434 8.77 13.95 -9.42
CA TYR A 434 9.85 14.30 -8.51
C TYR A 434 10.90 13.20 -8.50
N VAL A 435 12.17 13.56 -8.47
CA VAL A 435 13.27 12.64 -8.15
C VAL A 435 14.11 13.20 -7.01
N LEU A 436 14.57 12.29 -6.17
CA LEU A 436 15.68 12.52 -5.27
C LEU A 436 16.91 11.89 -5.90
N VAL A 437 17.85 12.72 -6.35
CA VAL A 437 19.11 12.26 -6.94
C VAL A 437 20.26 12.47 -5.97
N ARG A 438 21.20 11.54 -6.00
CA ARG A 438 22.51 11.71 -5.38
C ARG A 438 23.44 12.33 -6.41
N ARG A 439 24.01 13.49 -6.06
CA ARG A 439 25.04 14.17 -6.86
C ARG A 439 26.34 13.39 -6.78
N SER A 440 26.91 13.05 -7.93
CA SER A 440 28.31 12.65 -8.03
C SER A 440 29.17 13.86 -7.69
N LEU A 441 29.77 13.90 -6.48
CA LEU A 441 30.64 15.00 -6.01
C LEU A 441 31.79 15.30 -6.99
N LEU A 442 32.25 14.24 -7.68
CA LEU A 442 33.09 14.30 -8.86
C LEU A 442 32.62 13.20 -9.84
N PRO A 443 32.69 13.38 -11.17
CA PRO A 443 32.39 12.32 -12.13
C PRO A 443 33.21 11.05 -11.85
N PRO A 444 32.64 9.84 -11.95
CA PRO A 444 33.33 8.59 -11.57
C PRO A 444 34.68 8.41 -12.27
N GLY A 445 35.75 8.27 -11.48
CA GLY A 445 37.11 8.10 -11.99
C GLY A 445 37.81 9.37 -12.48
N SER A 446 37.20 10.56 -12.33
CA SER A 446 37.82 11.84 -12.73
C SER A 446 38.91 12.34 -11.76
N LEU A 447 38.94 11.86 -10.51
CA LEU A 447 39.91 12.28 -9.50
C LEU A 447 41.25 11.55 -9.68
N PHE A 448 42.25 12.26 -10.17
CA PHE A 448 43.63 11.78 -10.34
C PHE A 448 44.57 12.47 -9.35
N MET A 449 45.43 11.70 -8.70
CA MET A 449 46.60 12.23 -7.98
C MET A 449 47.87 11.75 -8.68
N GLY A 450 48.77 12.68 -8.98
CA GLY A 450 49.99 12.42 -9.74
C GLY A 450 51.20 13.16 -9.22
N ARG A 451 52.33 12.98 -9.88
CA ARG A 451 53.58 13.70 -9.61
C ARG A 451 54.35 13.93 -10.90
N ASP A 452 54.88 15.13 -11.05
CA ASP A 452 55.71 15.56 -12.18
C ASP A 452 56.92 16.38 -11.67
N GLU A 453 57.57 17.13 -12.57
CA GLU A 453 58.75 17.96 -12.25
C GLU A 453 58.41 19.16 -11.35
N GLU A 454 57.16 19.64 -11.34
CA GLU A 454 56.70 20.76 -10.52
C GLU A 454 56.19 20.31 -9.13
N GLY A 455 55.93 19.01 -8.94
CA GLY A 455 55.61 18.44 -7.64
C GLY A 455 54.47 17.42 -7.67
N ALA A 456 53.85 17.18 -6.51
CA ALA A 456 52.60 16.42 -6.44
C ALA A 456 51.44 17.31 -6.91
N TYR A 457 50.53 16.73 -7.68
CA TYR A 457 49.30 17.40 -8.11
C TYR A 457 48.07 16.53 -7.88
N LEU A 458 46.93 17.20 -7.75
CA LEU A 458 45.61 16.60 -7.72
C LEU A 458 44.79 17.25 -8.84
N ARG A 459 44.22 16.44 -9.72
CA ARG A 459 43.38 16.87 -10.85
C ARG A 459 42.00 16.24 -10.76
N PHE A 460 40.96 16.99 -11.13
CA PHE A 460 39.61 16.47 -11.34
C PHE A 460 38.86 17.26 -12.41
N GLU A 461 37.84 16.64 -12.99
CA GLU A 461 36.86 17.35 -13.83
C GLU A 461 35.82 17.98 -12.88
N ALA A 462 35.72 19.31 -12.84
CA ALA A 462 34.84 20.01 -11.90
C ALA A 462 33.41 20.14 -12.42
N VAL A 463 32.44 20.24 -11.53
CA VAL A 463 31.04 20.54 -11.88
C VAL A 463 30.86 22.05 -12.02
N ALA A 464 30.22 22.49 -13.11
CA ALA A 464 29.93 23.90 -13.35
C ALA A 464 29.06 24.49 -12.23
N GLY A 465 29.38 25.71 -11.80
CA GLY A 465 28.71 26.40 -10.71
C GLY A 465 28.99 25.84 -9.31
N GLN A 466 29.99 24.96 -9.13
CA GLN A 466 30.38 24.42 -7.82
C GLN A 466 31.74 24.95 -7.37
N ALA A 467 31.83 25.30 -6.08
CA ALA A 467 33.06 25.65 -5.41
C ALA A 467 33.71 24.41 -4.78
N TYR A 468 35.02 24.44 -4.64
CA TYR A 468 35.79 23.31 -4.13
C TYR A 468 36.96 23.79 -3.27
N THR A 469 37.26 23.04 -2.22
CA THR A 469 38.40 23.26 -1.32
C THR A 469 39.31 22.03 -1.31
N LEU A 470 40.60 22.21 -1.59
CA LEU A 470 41.64 21.21 -1.38
C LEU A 470 42.05 21.22 0.10
N GLU A 471 41.91 20.07 0.75
CA GLU A 471 42.33 19.90 2.14
C GLU A 471 43.36 18.79 2.27
N ARG A 472 44.27 18.97 3.23
CA ARG A 472 45.42 18.11 3.50
C ARG A 472 45.45 17.70 4.97
N THR A 473 45.96 16.50 5.24
CA THR A 473 46.29 16.08 6.60
C THR A 473 47.54 15.20 6.66
N THR A 474 48.29 15.31 7.75
CA THR A 474 49.32 14.34 8.17
C THR A 474 48.84 13.44 9.32
N ALA A 475 47.68 13.74 9.91
CA ALA A 475 47.06 12.97 10.99
C ALA A 475 45.53 13.19 10.97
N TRP A 476 44.78 12.12 10.66
CA TRP A 476 43.34 12.09 10.35
C TRP A 476 42.37 12.82 11.30
N SER A 477 42.83 13.21 12.50
CA SER A 477 42.10 14.03 13.47
C SER A 477 41.89 15.49 13.07
N ALA A 478 42.65 16.03 12.13
CA ALA A 478 42.53 17.43 11.68
C ALA A 478 42.88 17.58 10.20
N TRP A 479 42.24 18.52 9.51
CA TRP A 479 42.50 18.86 8.11
C TRP A 479 42.87 20.34 8.00
N THR A 480 43.70 20.66 7.01
CA THR A 480 44.17 22.03 6.73
C THR A 480 43.87 22.35 5.27
N GLU A 481 43.23 23.49 5.02
CA GLU A 481 43.01 24.02 3.68
C GLU A 481 44.35 24.34 2.99
N VAL A 482 44.47 23.96 1.72
CA VAL A 482 45.67 24.18 0.87
C VAL A 482 45.35 25.13 -0.28
N ALA A 483 44.16 25.01 -0.86
CA ALA A 483 43.67 25.86 -1.94
C ALA A 483 42.13 25.83 -1.96
N GLN A 484 41.52 26.91 -2.44
CA GLN A 484 40.09 26.99 -2.70
C GLN A 484 39.86 27.50 -4.13
N MET A 485 38.78 27.06 -4.77
CA MET A 485 38.30 27.55 -6.05
C MET A 485 36.83 27.98 -5.92
N ALA A 486 36.56 29.21 -6.38
CA ALA A 486 35.21 29.74 -6.52
C ALA A 486 34.39 28.97 -7.58
N PRO A 487 33.06 29.14 -7.64
CA PRO A 487 32.20 28.45 -8.63
C PRO A 487 32.70 28.60 -10.07
N GLY A 488 33.15 27.48 -10.65
CA GLY A 488 33.76 27.44 -12.00
C GLY A 488 32.77 27.22 -13.15
N ASP A 489 33.28 27.17 -14.37
CA ASP A 489 32.52 26.86 -15.60
C ASP A 489 32.43 25.35 -15.91
N GLY A 490 33.03 24.51 -15.07
CA GLY A 490 33.13 23.06 -15.25
C GLY A 490 34.41 22.60 -15.95
N THR A 491 35.40 23.48 -16.14
CA THR A 491 36.72 23.09 -16.64
C THR A 491 37.52 22.20 -15.66
N PRO A 492 38.39 21.30 -16.15
CA PRO A 492 39.26 20.50 -15.30
C PRO A 492 40.18 21.33 -14.41
N VAL A 493 40.06 21.10 -13.10
CA VAL A 493 40.90 21.71 -12.06
C VAL A 493 42.15 20.88 -11.89
N THR A 494 43.31 21.52 -11.86
CA THR A 494 44.58 20.92 -11.41
C THR A 494 45.18 21.80 -10.33
N TRP A 495 45.26 21.27 -9.11
CA TRP A 495 45.91 21.92 -7.98
C TRP A 495 47.25 21.26 -7.67
N ARG A 496 48.17 22.08 -7.14
CA ARG A 496 49.42 21.65 -6.52
C ARG A 496 49.42 22.14 -5.08
N ASP A 497 50.00 21.35 -4.18
CA ASP A 497 50.34 21.82 -2.84
C ASP A 497 51.63 22.66 -2.94
N PRO A 498 51.62 23.96 -2.54
CA PRO A 498 52.81 24.81 -2.61
C PRO A 498 53.82 24.57 -1.47
N ASP A 499 53.43 23.89 -0.40
CA ASP A 499 54.28 23.61 0.77
C ASP A 499 54.05 22.18 1.29
N PRO A 500 54.27 21.13 0.46
CA PRO A 500 53.95 19.75 0.83
C PRO A 500 54.87 19.28 1.97
N PRO A 501 54.32 18.66 3.03
CA PRO A 501 55.13 18.24 4.18
C PRO A 501 56.14 17.16 3.77
N GLY A 502 57.32 17.18 4.38
CA GLY A 502 58.43 16.25 4.09
C GLY A 502 58.22 14.78 4.48
N GLY A 503 56.96 14.33 4.62
CA GLY A 503 56.57 12.98 4.99
C GLY A 503 55.29 12.54 4.25
N ALA A 504 54.62 11.51 4.74
CA ALA A 504 53.33 11.10 4.19
C ALA A 504 52.24 12.13 4.53
N ALA A 505 51.40 12.45 3.54
CA ALA A 505 50.20 13.27 3.69
C ALA A 505 49.06 12.67 2.88
N PHE A 506 47.83 12.92 3.34
CA PHE A 506 46.59 12.56 2.67
C PHE A 506 45.91 13.85 2.20
N TYR A 507 45.30 13.81 1.03
CA TYR A 507 44.56 14.93 0.45
C TYR A 507 43.11 14.52 0.21
N ARG A 508 42.18 15.48 0.32
CA ARG A 508 40.81 15.34 -0.13
C ARG A 508 40.36 16.60 -0.86
N VAL A 509 39.54 16.44 -1.87
CA VAL A 509 38.71 17.53 -2.38
C VAL A 509 37.43 17.53 -1.54
N ARG A 510 37.16 18.63 -0.84
CA ARG A 510 35.86 18.89 -0.26
C ARG A 510 35.12 19.81 -1.23
N GLN A 511 33.99 19.36 -1.76
CA GLN A 511 33.09 20.26 -2.48
C GLN A 511 32.42 21.18 -1.47
N ASP A 512 32.35 22.47 -1.79
CA ASP A 512 31.60 23.45 -1.02
C ASP A 512 30.16 23.47 -1.54
N GLY A 513 29.20 23.18 -0.66
CA GLY A 513 27.78 23.23 -0.99
C GLY A 513 27.28 24.67 -1.24
N PRO A 514 26.20 24.84 -2.01
CA PRO A 514 25.55 26.13 -2.22
C PRO A 514 24.83 26.65 -0.96
#